data_AF-A0A920FP34-F1
#
_entry.id   AF-A0A920FP34-F1
#
_cell.length_a   1.000
_cell.length_b   1.000
_cell.length_c   1.000
_cell.angle_alpha   90.00
_cell.angle_beta   90.00
_cell.angle_gamma   90.00
#
_symmetry.space_group_name_H-M   'P 1'
#
loop_
_entity.id
_entity.type
_entity.pdbx_description
1 polymer ?
#
loop_
_entity_poly.entity_id
_entity_poly.type
_entity_poly.pdbx_seq_one_letter_code
_entity_poly.pdbx_strand_id
1 'polypeptide(L)'
;MPWRKILLYEKTTFDLSGLDRAIAERNNYGMVKVLTKPGKDQILGAAICGPHAGDLLSEFVLAMKHGIGLNKILGTIHAYPTYADANKLTAGVWRKNHAPDWVFGLLQRFHRWRRNA
;
A
#
# COMPACT_ATOMS: atom_id res chain seq x y z
N MET A 1 23.01 -17.54 -22.40
CA MET A 1 21.60 -17.21 -22.10
C MET A 1 21.53 -16.49 -20.75
N PRO A 2 21.32 -15.16 -20.69
CA PRO A 2 21.45 -14.37 -19.46
C PRO A 2 20.11 -14.27 -18.71
N TRP A 3 19.55 -15.38 -18.22
CA TRP A 3 18.12 -15.41 -17.83
C TRP A 3 17.79 -15.66 -16.35
N ARG A 4 18.73 -15.59 -15.41
CA ARG A 4 18.39 -15.59 -13.97
C ARG A 4 19.08 -14.45 -13.24
N LYS A 5 18.59 -13.22 -13.44
CA LYS A 5 18.78 -12.17 -12.44
C LYS A 5 17.82 -12.46 -11.29
N ILE A 6 18.35 -12.87 -10.14
CA ILE A 6 17.59 -12.89 -8.89
C ILE A 6 17.34 -11.43 -8.52
N LEU A 7 16.07 -11.00 -8.61
CA LEU A 7 15.67 -9.66 -8.18
C LEU A 7 15.33 -9.71 -6.71
N LEU A 8 16.10 -8.97 -5.89
CA LEU A 8 15.72 -8.71 -4.51
C LEU A 8 14.44 -7.85 -4.51
N TYR A 9 13.49 -8.22 -3.65
CA TYR A 9 12.23 -7.52 -3.49
C TYR A 9 11.80 -7.51 -2.02
N GLU A 10 11.02 -6.50 -1.67
CA GLU A 10 10.22 -6.47 -0.45
C GLU A 10 8.77 -6.77 -0.80
N LYS A 11 8.04 -7.42 0.11
CA LYS A 11 6.62 -7.76 -0.07
C LYS A 11 5.78 -6.94 0.91
N THR A 12 4.78 -6.25 0.39
CA THR A 12 3.73 -5.61 1.19
C THR A 12 2.38 -6.21 0.84
N THR A 13 1.56 -6.47 1.85
CA THR A 13 0.20 -7.02 1.70
C THR A 13 -0.80 -6.22 2.53
N PHE A 14 -1.99 -6.02 1.97
CA PHE A 14 -3.14 -5.48 2.66
C PHE A 14 -4.33 -6.44 2.46
N ASP A 15 -4.98 -6.78 3.56
CA ASP A 15 -6.11 -7.72 3.58
C ASP A 15 -7.42 -6.94 3.40
N LEU A 16 -8.30 -7.41 2.51
CA LEU A 16 -9.59 -6.74 2.26
C LEU A 16 -10.56 -6.82 3.45
N SER A 17 -10.27 -7.65 4.47
CA SER A 17 -10.97 -7.62 5.76
C SER A 17 -10.81 -6.30 6.51
N GLY A 18 -9.79 -5.50 6.17
CA GLY A 18 -9.59 -4.15 6.69
C GLY A 18 -10.12 -3.03 5.79
N LEU A 19 -10.82 -3.34 4.69
CA LEU A 19 -11.36 -2.34 3.77
C LEU A 19 -12.84 -2.06 4.07
N ASP A 20 -13.15 -0.83 4.49
CA ASP A 20 -14.51 -0.43 4.89
C ASP A 20 -15.57 -0.69 3.81
N ARG A 21 -15.27 -0.39 2.53
CA ARG A 21 -16.22 -0.67 1.44
C ARG A 21 -16.52 -2.16 1.31
N ALA A 22 -15.50 -3.01 1.40
CA ALA A 22 -15.68 -4.46 1.29
C ALA A 22 -16.41 -5.04 2.51
N ILE A 23 -16.17 -4.49 3.71
CA ILE A 23 -16.91 -4.86 4.92
C ILE A 23 -18.39 -4.49 4.75
N ALA A 24 -18.69 -3.27 4.29
CA ALA A 24 -20.06 -2.79 4.09
C ALA A 24 -20.84 -3.67 3.09
N GLU A 25 -20.16 -4.20 2.07
CA GLU A 25 -20.75 -5.11 1.08
C GLU A 25 -20.70 -6.60 1.46
N ARG A 26 -20.13 -6.95 2.63
CA ARG A 26 -19.90 -8.34 3.07
C ARG A 26 -19.05 -9.16 2.08
N ASN A 27 -18.17 -8.48 1.36
CA ASN A 27 -17.27 -9.04 0.35
C ASN A 27 -15.80 -8.81 0.73
N ASN A 28 -15.49 -8.92 2.03
CA ASN A 28 -14.20 -8.54 2.62
C ASN A 28 -13.16 -9.68 2.64
N TYR A 29 -13.15 -10.51 1.59
CA TYR A 29 -12.19 -11.58 1.39
C TYR A 29 -11.17 -11.20 0.30
N GLY A 30 -9.93 -11.65 0.45
CA GLY A 30 -8.86 -11.41 -0.52
C GLY A 30 -7.83 -10.39 -0.04
N MET A 31 -6.93 -10.01 -0.94
CA MET A 31 -5.79 -9.15 -0.59
C MET A 31 -5.25 -8.40 -1.81
N VAL A 32 -4.59 -7.28 -1.52
CA VAL A 32 -3.65 -6.60 -2.43
C VAL A 32 -2.23 -6.94 -1.98
N LYS A 33 -1.39 -7.37 -2.92
CA LYS A 33 0.04 -7.63 -2.70
C LYS A 33 0.87 -6.81 -3.68
N VAL A 34 1.84 -6.07 -3.17
CA VAL A 34 2.78 -5.29 -3.99
C VAL A 34 4.22 -5.69 -3.65
N LEU A 35 5.04 -5.84 -4.68
CA LEU A 35 6.47 -6.08 -4.58
C LEU A 35 7.20 -4.77 -4.89
N THR A 36 8.13 -4.38 -4.03
CA THR A 36 8.96 -3.18 -4.21
C THR A 36 10.45 -3.51 -4.23
N LYS A 37 11.24 -2.62 -4.84
CA LYS A 37 12.70 -2.68 -4.72
C LYS A 37 13.10 -2.38 -3.27
N PRO A 38 14.04 -3.14 -2.67
CA PRO A 38 14.41 -2.91 -1.27
C PRO A 38 14.83 -1.47 -0.98
N GLY A 39 14.29 -0.90 0.10
CA GLY A 39 14.54 0.47 0.53
C GLY A 39 14.04 1.57 -0.41
N LYS A 40 13.25 1.23 -1.44
CA LYS A 40 12.66 2.18 -2.39
C LYS A 40 11.18 1.89 -2.60
N ASP A 41 10.42 2.91 -3.01
CA ASP A 41 8.99 2.76 -3.30
C ASP A 41 8.70 2.29 -4.73
N GLN A 42 9.74 1.95 -5.50
CA GLN A 42 9.62 1.47 -6.87
C GLN A 42 8.89 0.13 -6.92
N ILE A 43 7.78 0.08 -7.63
CA ILE A 43 6.95 -1.11 -7.81
C ILE A 43 7.60 -2.04 -8.84
N LEU A 44 7.81 -3.30 -8.44
CA LEU A 44 8.32 -4.39 -9.29
C LEU A 44 7.21 -5.29 -9.81
N GLY A 45 6.08 -5.34 -9.11
CA GLY A 45 4.90 -6.11 -9.49
C GLY A 45 3.77 -5.98 -8.47
N ALA A 46 2.54 -6.24 -8.90
CA ALA A 46 1.37 -6.26 -8.04
C ALA A 46 0.49 -7.49 -8.36
N ALA A 47 -0.19 -8.02 -7.37
CA ALA A 47 -1.19 -9.06 -7.51
C ALA A 47 -2.36 -8.76 -6.58
N ILE A 48 -3.58 -8.87 -7.10
CA ILE A 48 -4.81 -8.63 -6.35
C ILE A 48 -5.71 -9.85 -6.50
N CYS A 49 -6.29 -10.29 -5.39
CA CYS A 49 -7.29 -11.35 -5.35
C CYS A 49 -8.47 -10.86 -4.51
N GLY A 50 -9.70 -11.02 -5.01
CA GLY A 50 -10.92 -10.53 -4.36
C GLY A 50 -11.85 -9.79 -5.32
N PRO A 51 -12.94 -9.20 -4.81
CA PRO A 51 -13.86 -8.38 -5.60
C PRO A 51 -13.13 -7.22 -6.29
N HIS A 52 -13.54 -6.90 -7.52
CA HIS A 52 -12.98 -5.79 -8.31
C HIS A 52 -11.47 -5.87 -8.60
N ALA A 53 -10.82 -7.04 -8.43
CA ALA A 53 -9.38 -7.17 -8.61
C ALA A 53 -8.86 -6.68 -9.98
N GLY A 54 -9.62 -6.92 -11.06
CA GLY A 54 -9.27 -6.47 -12.41
C GLY A 54 -9.27 -4.94 -12.54
N ASP A 55 -10.26 -4.28 -11.94
CA ASP A 55 -10.39 -2.82 -11.95
C ASP A 55 -9.25 -2.18 -11.15
N LEU A 56 -8.97 -2.71 -9.96
CA LEU A 56 -7.92 -2.23 -9.06
C LEU A 56 -6.50 -2.41 -9.62
N LEU A 57 -6.27 -3.47 -10.40
CA LEU A 57 -4.94 -3.76 -10.96
C LEU A 57 -4.50 -2.68 -11.96
N SER A 58 -5.45 -2.02 -12.63
CA SER A 58 -5.18 -1.00 -13.66
C SER A 58 -4.32 0.15 -13.13
N GLU A 59 -4.52 0.59 -11.88
CA GLU A 59 -3.71 1.64 -11.26
C GLU A 59 -2.24 1.21 -11.12
N PHE A 60 -1.98 -0.02 -10.66
CA PHE A 60 -0.62 -0.53 -10.53
C PHE A 60 0.05 -0.74 -11.89
N VAL A 61 -0.71 -1.17 -12.91
CA VAL A 61 -0.19 -1.27 -14.29
C VAL A 61 0.24 0.10 -14.80
N LEU A 62 -0.60 1.13 -14.64
CA LEU A 62 -0.27 2.51 -15.01
C LEU A 62 0.95 3.01 -14.22
N ALA A 63 0.98 2.75 -12.91
CA ALA A 63 2.06 3.19 -12.05
C ALA A 63 3.40 2.54 -12.47
N MET A 64 3.41 1.23 -12.73
CA MET A 64 4.60 0.53 -13.23
C MET A 64 5.02 1.04 -14.61
N LYS A 65 4.08 1.29 -15.52
CA LYS A 65 4.36 1.82 -16.87
C LYS A 65 5.07 3.17 -16.83
N HIS A 66 4.71 4.03 -15.87
CA HIS A 66 5.24 5.39 -15.76
C HIS A 66 6.28 5.57 -14.63
N GLY A 67 6.71 4.48 -13.99
CA GLY A 67 7.68 4.55 -12.89
C GLY A 67 7.20 5.32 -11.66
N ILE A 68 5.88 5.31 -11.40
CA ILE A 68 5.25 5.92 -10.23
C ILE A 68 5.37 4.94 -9.05
N GLY A 69 5.99 5.40 -7.95
CA GLY A 69 6.19 4.60 -6.74
C GLY A 69 5.02 4.65 -5.76
N LEU A 70 5.08 3.79 -4.72
CA LEU A 70 4.04 3.70 -3.68
C LEU A 70 3.81 5.01 -2.93
N ASN A 71 4.81 5.89 -2.75
CA ASN A 71 4.56 7.17 -2.07
C ASN A 71 3.59 8.06 -2.86
N LYS A 72 3.65 8.02 -4.19
CA LYS A 72 2.72 8.79 -5.03
C LYS A 72 1.32 8.20 -4.99
N ILE A 73 1.17 6.87 -5.01
CA ILE A 73 -0.13 6.21 -4.80
C ILE A 73 -0.71 6.61 -3.43
N LEU A 74 0.11 6.57 -2.37
CA LEU A 74 -0.32 6.98 -1.03
C LEU A 74 -0.75 8.47 -0.97
N GLY A 75 -0.03 9.34 -1.68
CA GLY A 75 -0.32 10.77 -1.76
C GLY A 75 -1.53 11.13 -2.63
N THR A 76 -1.99 10.23 -3.50
CA THR A 76 -3.19 10.43 -4.32
C THR A 76 -4.45 10.36 -3.45
N ILE A 77 -5.35 11.34 -3.63
CA ILE A 77 -6.67 11.34 -3.00
C ILE A 77 -7.53 10.27 -3.68
N HIS A 78 -7.66 9.12 -3.02
CA HIS A 78 -8.61 8.08 -3.40
C HIS A 78 -10.00 8.44 -2.88
N ALA A 79 -11.03 8.17 -3.68
CA ALA A 79 -12.40 8.38 -3.27
C ALA A 79 -12.77 7.39 -2.17
N TYR A 80 -13.36 7.89 -1.09
CA TYR A 80 -13.79 7.09 0.05
C TYR A 80 -15.32 7.12 0.21
N PRO A 81 -15.98 5.98 0.53
CA PRO A 81 -15.42 4.64 0.62
C PRO A 81 -15.48 3.91 -0.74
N THR A 82 -14.34 3.48 -1.28
CA THR A 82 -14.29 2.66 -2.51
C THR A 82 -13.32 1.49 -2.40
N TYR A 83 -13.40 0.54 -3.35
CA TYR A 83 -12.39 -0.52 -3.45
C TYR A 83 -10.99 0.01 -3.79
N ALA A 84 -10.89 1.15 -4.47
CA ALA A 84 -9.62 1.77 -4.82
C ALA A 84 -8.80 2.15 -3.58
N ASP A 85 -9.47 2.41 -2.44
CA ASP A 85 -8.78 2.67 -1.17
C ASP A 85 -7.85 1.52 -0.75
N ALA A 86 -8.09 0.27 -1.19
CA ALA A 86 -7.18 -0.85 -0.93
C ALA A 86 -5.76 -0.61 -1.49
N ASN A 87 -5.63 0.01 -2.66
CA ASN A 87 -4.34 0.32 -3.26
C ASN A 87 -3.59 1.37 -2.42
N LYS A 88 -4.29 2.44 -2.01
CA LYS A 88 -3.78 3.46 -1.09
C LYS A 88 -3.37 2.87 0.27
N LEU A 89 -4.21 2.04 0.86
CA LEU A 89 -3.95 1.41 2.17
C LEU A 89 -2.75 0.46 2.09
N THR A 90 -2.59 -0.28 0.99
CA THR A 90 -1.39 -1.08 0.74
C THR A 90 -0.13 -0.22 0.71
N ALA A 91 -0.17 0.93 0.01
CA ALA A 91 0.93 1.89 0.02
C ALA A 91 1.20 2.46 1.43
N GLY A 92 0.14 2.65 2.24
CA GLY A 92 0.22 3.05 3.64
C GLY A 92 0.92 2.00 4.52
N VAL A 93 0.61 0.71 4.34
CA VAL A 93 1.31 -0.39 5.04
C VAL A 93 2.80 -0.37 4.70
N TRP A 94 3.15 -0.22 3.41
CA TRP A 94 4.54 -0.09 3.00
C TRP A 94 5.20 1.12 3.68
N ARG A 95 4.55 2.29 3.65
CA ARG A 95 5.09 3.54 4.22
C ARG A 95 5.31 3.45 5.73
N LYS A 96 4.39 2.79 6.45
CA LYS A 96 4.49 2.55 7.90
C LYS A 96 5.71 1.71 8.23
N ASN A 97 5.98 0.66 7.46
CA ASN A 97 7.15 -0.22 7.65
C ASN A 97 8.49 0.45 7.30
N HIS A 98 8.44 1.59 6.59
CA HIS A 98 9.61 2.39 6.21
C HIS A 98 9.67 3.75 6.94
N ALA A 99 8.83 3.95 7.96
CA ALA A 99 8.92 5.12 8.81
C ALA A 99 10.13 4.96 9.75
N PRO A 100 10.99 5.98 9.92
CA PRO A 100 12.08 5.90 10.88
C PRO A 100 11.55 5.77 12.32
N ASP A 101 12.14 4.87 13.12
CA ASP A 101 11.67 4.56 14.48
C ASP A 101 11.61 5.79 15.40
N TRP A 102 12.55 6.72 15.22
CA TRP A 102 12.62 7.96 16.03
C TRP A 102 11.36 8.83 15.89
N VAL A 103 10.66 8.74 14.75
CA VAL A 103 9.44 9.51 14.49
C VAL A 103 8.35 9.13 15.49
N PHE A 104 8.24 7.85 15.88
CA PHE A 104 7.25 7.40 16.86
C PHE A 104 7.52 7.99 18.25
N GLY A 105 8.79 8.11 18.65
CA GLY A 105 9.17 8.74 19.92
C GLY A 105 8.80 10.22 19.96
N LEU A 106 9.06 10.95 18.89
CA LEU A 106 8.67 12.36 18.76
C LEU A 106 7.15 12.54 18.77
N LEU A 107 6.43 11.73 17.99
CA LEU A 107 4.97 11.74 17.92
C LEU A 107 4.35 11.46 19.29
N GLN A 108 4.85 10.48 20.04
CA GLN A 108 4.33 10.18 21.38
C GLN A 108 4.53 11.34 22.36
N ARG A 109 5.69 12.01 22.31
CA ARG A 109 5.94 13.21 23.14
C ARG A 109 4.98 14.33 22.78
N PHE A 110 4.78 14.59 21.49
CA PHE A 110 3.84 15.59 21.00
C PHE A 110 2.40 15.28 21.42
N HIS A 111 1.92 14.05 21.20
CA HIS A 111 0.57 13.63 21.61
C HIS A 111 0.37 13.67 23.13
N ARG A 112 1.41 13.41 23.92
CA ARG A 112 1.36 13.55 25.39
C ARG A 112 1.20 15.01 25.80
N TRP A 113 1.98 15.91 25.20
CA TRP A 113 1.86 17.34 25.43
C TRP A 113 0.46 17.85 25.06
N ARG A 114 -0.05 17.48 23.87
CA ARG A 114 -1.38 17.92 23.39
C ARG A 114 -2.56 17.39 24.21
N ARG A 115 -2.42 16.23 24.87
CA ARG A 115 -3.47 15.67 25.75
C ARG A 115 -3.45 16.25 27.17
N ASN A 116 -2.32 16.85 27.57
CA ASN A 116 -2.11 17.43 28.89
C ASN A 116 -2.13 18.97 28.88
N ALA A 117 -2.36 19.59 27.72
CA ALA A 117 -2.60 21.01 27.52
C ALA A 117 -4.09 21.24 27.29
#